data_AF-K5WHD4-F1
#
_entry.id   AF-K5WHD4-F1
#
_cell.length_a   1.000
_cell.length_b   1.000
_cell.length_c   1.000
_cell.angle_alpha   90.00
_cell.angle_beta   90.00
_cell.angle_gamma   90.00
#
_symmetry.space_group_name_H-M   'P 1'
#
loop_
_entity.id
_entity.type
_entity.pdbx_description
1 polymer ?
#
loop_
_entity_poly.entity_id
_entity_poly.type
_entity_poly.pdbx_seq_one_letter_code
_entity_poly.pdbx_strand_id
1 'polypeptide(L)'
;MSASFTVPSDYHYVVASLALPAAVAWTQAFFVGRYRKRAKIEYPQMYADQKQVEASRDAYFYNCAQRVHQNTLEAIATLVPSVAITGLEYPRIAAGICVVWTLSRIPYTIGYMSGDPQARGRKGGGVGILSNFVLSFATVFVAARRLYNAKF
;
A
#
# COMPACT_ATOMS: atom_id res chain seq x y z
N MET A 1 -0.81 38.39 -7.61
CA MET A 1 0.12 37.57 -8.41
C MET A 1 -0.38 36.14 -8.38
N SER A 2 -0.78 35.57 -9.52
CA SER A 2 -1.08 34.15 -9.62
C SER A 2 0.22 33.40 -9.90
N ALA A 3 0.67 32.55 -8.98
CA ALA A 3 1.76 31.63 -9.24
C ALA A 3 1.20 30.43 -10.03
N SER A 4 1.66 30.22 -11.26
CA SER A 4 1.33 29.04 -12.06
C SER A 4 2.34 27.93 -11.79
N PHE A 5 1.89 26.79 -11.27
CA PHE A 5 2.71 25.59 -11.08
C PHE A 5 2.65 24.71 -12.33
N THR A 6 3.77 24.57 -13.03
CA THR A 6 3.87 23.70 -14.21
C THR A 6 4.41 22.33 -13.83
N VAL A 7 3.66 21.28 -14.12
CA VAL A 7 4.00 19.89 -13.85
C VAL A 7 4.66 19.26 -15.08
N PRO A 8 5.58 18.27 -14.97
CA PRO A 8 6.12 17.59 -16.15
C PRO A 8 5.04 17.02 -17.08
N SER A 9 5.29 17.04 -18.39
CA SER A 9 4.34 16.55 -19.41
C SER A 9 3.86 15.11 -19.16
N ASP A 10 4.74 14.27 -18.63
CA ASP A 10 4.48 12.86 -18.34
C ASP A 10 3.84 12.61 -16.95
N TYR A 11 3.52 13.65 -16.18
CA TYR A 11 3.00 13.48 -14.82
C TYR A 11 1.59 12.86 -14.78
N HIS A 12 0.88 12.84 -15.90
CA HIS A 12 -0.38 12.12 -16.04
C HIS A 12 -0.25 10.61 -15.71
N TYR A 13 0.92 10.01 -15.94
CA TYR A 13 1.19 8.62 -15.51
C TYR A 13 1.23 8.47 -13.99
N VAL A 14 1.76 9.47 -13.29
CA VAL A 14 1.82 9.49 -11.83
C VAL A 14 0.40 9.53 -11.26
N VAL A 15 -0.43 10.44 -11.78
CA VAL A 15 -1.85 10.55 -11.40
C VAL A 15 -2.60 9.24 -11.63
N ALA A 16 -2.44 8.62 -12.80
CA ALA A 16 -3.07 7.34 -13.11
C ALA A 16 -2.60 6.23 -12.16
N SER A 17 -1.30 6.17 -11.85
CA SER A 17 -0.74 5.13 -10.97
C SER A 17 -1.23 5.25 -9.52
N LEU A 18 -1.44 6.46 -9.01
CA LEU A 18 -1.88 6.72 -7.64
C LEU A 18 -3.32 6.24 -7.34
N ALA A 19 -4.15 6.05 -8.37
CA ALA A 19 -5.48 5.47 -8.20
C ALA A 19 -5.45 3.97 -7.85
N LEU A 20 -4.38 3.25 -8.21
CA LEU A 20 -4.33 1.79 -8.11
C LEU A 20 -4.18 1.27 -6.65
N PRO A 21 -3.32 1.85 -5.77
CA PRO A 21 -3.23 1.43 -4.38
C PRO A 21 -4.56 1.50 -3.62
N ALA A 22 -5.39 2.51 -3.93
CA ALA A 22 -6.71 2.65 -3.33
C ALA A 22 -7.62 1.46 -3.67
N ALA A 23 -7.63 0.98 -4.91
CA ALA A 23 -8.42 -0.17 -5.32
C ALA A 23 -8.06 -1.45 -4.54
N VAL A 24 -6.77 -1.67 -4.28
CA VAL A 24 -6.30 -2.78 -3.44
C VAL A 24 -6.80 -2.62 -2.00
N ALA A 25 -6.68 -1.42 -1.42
CA ALA A 25 -7.15 -1.15 -0.07
C ALA A 25 -8.66 -1.37 0.08
N TRP A 26 -9.47 -0.92 -0.89
CA TRP A 26 -10.92 -1.15 -0.92
C TRP A 26 -11.27 -2.64 -1.02
N THR A 27 -10.54 -3.40 -1.83
CA THR A 27 -10.75 -4.85 -1.96
C THR A 27 -10.46 -5.57 -0.64
N GLN A 28 -9.39 -5.18 0.06
CA GLN A 28 -9.06 -5.74 1.38
C GLN A 28 -10.08 -5.33 2.44
N ALA A 29 -10.56 -4.08 2.43
CA ALA A 29 -11.62 -3.61 3.32
C ALA A 29 -12.92 -4.42 3.12
N PHE A 30 -13.25 -4.77 1.88
CA PHE A 30 -14.37 -5.67 1.59
C PHE A 30 -14.18 -7.05 2.23
N PHE A 31 -12.98 -7.65 2.14
CA PHE A 31 -12.70 -8.91 2.83
C PHE A 31 -12.83 -8.78 4.35
N VAL A 32 -12.31 -7.71 4.94
CA VAL A 32 -12.47 -7.42 6.38
C VAL A 32 -13.96 -7.42 6.74
N GLY A 33 -14.79 -6.64 6.04
CA GLY A 33 -16.24 -6.57 6.31
C GLY A 33 -16.95 -7.92 6.13
N ARG A 34 -16.58 -8.67 5.08
CA ARG A 34 -17.14 -10.01 4.80
C ARG A 34 -16.86 -10.99 5.93
N TYR A 35 -15.60 -11.13 6.35
CA TYR A 35 -15.23 -12.09 7.40
C TYR A 35 -15.70 -11.64 8.78
N ARG A 36 -15.75 -10.33 9.04
CA ARG A 36 -16.34 -9.77 10.25
C ARG A 36 -17.78 -10.21 10.45
N LYS A 37 -18.60 -10.02 9.42
CA LYS A 37 -20.02 -10.40 9.44
C LYS A 37 -20.20 -11.90 9.67
N ARG A 38 -19.36 -12.73 9.02
CA ARG A 38 -19.40 -14.19 9.17
C ARG A 38 -18.96 -14.66 10.55
N ALA A 39 -17.94 -14.02 11.12
CA ALA A 39 -17.42 -14.29 12.45
C ALA A 39 -18.29 -13.71 13.58
N LYS A 40 -19.30 -12.89 13.26
CA LYS A 40 -20.17 -12.20 14.22
C LYS A 40 -19.40 -11.35 15.23
N ILE A 41 -18.34 -10.68 14.78
CA ILE A 41 -17.54 -9.79 15.63
C ILE A 41 -18.20 -8.42 15.65
N GLU A 42 -18.60 -7.96 16.84
CA GLU A 42 -19.33 -6.70 17.03
C GLU A 42 -18.40 -5.48 17.01
N TYR A 43 -18.91 -4.32 16.60
CA TYR A 43 -18.17 -3.06 16.74
C TYR A 43 -18.16 -2.66 18.22
N PRO A 44 -17.06 -2.08 18.75
CA PRO A 44 -15.87 -1.56 18.07
C PRO A 44 -14.68 -2.55 18.02
N GLN A 45 -14.90 -3.86 18.24
CA GLN A 45 -13.81 -4.83 18.32
C GLN A 45 -13.01 -4.90 17.00
N MET A 46 -11.70 -4.67 17.11
CA MET A 46 -10.78 -4.59 15.96
C MET A 46 -10.29 -5.97 15.51
N TYR A 47 -9.87 -6.82 16.45
CA TYR A 47 -9.39 -8.18 16.20
C TYR A 47 -10.21 -9.18 16.99
N ALA A 48 -10.41 -10.38 16.43
CA ALA A 48 -10.95 -11.52 17.13
C ALA A 48 -9.99 -11.99 18.21
N ASP A 49 -10.51 -12.27 19.40
CA ASP A 49 -9.74 -12.84 20.50
C ASP A 49 -9.37 -14.30 20.22
N GLN A 50 -8.38 -14.81 20.94
CA GLN A 50 -7.90 -16.18 20.77
C GLN A 50 -9.04 -17.21 20.88
N LYS A 51 -9.94 -17.05 21.84
CA LYS A 51 -11.12 -17.94 22.00
C LYS A 51 -12.05 -17.89 20.79
N GLN A 52 -12.26 -16.72 20.18
CA GLN A 52 -13.11 -16.55 19.00
C GLN A 52 -12.44 -17.14 17.75
N VAL A 53 -11.12 -17.00 17.63
CA VAL A 53 -10.30 -17.59 16.57
C VAL A 53 -10.33 -19.12 16.62
N GLU A 54 -10.20 -19.70 17.83
CA GLU A 54 -10.28 -21.14 18.04
C GLU A 54 -11.69 -21.69 17.78
N ALA A 55 -12.72 -20.91 18.14
CA ALA A 55 -14.12 -21.29 17.92
C ALA A 55 -14.58 -21.14 16.45
N SER A 56 -13.94 -20.27 15.67
CA SER A 56 -14.37 -19.97 14.30
C SER A 56 -13.21 -19.69 13.36
N ARG A 57 -13.11 -20.52 12.32
CA ARG A 57 -12.18 -20.30 11.21
C ARG A 57 -12.41 -18.96 10.50
N ASP A 58 -13.64 -18.46 10.47
CA ASP A 58 -13.94 -17.15 9.89
C ASP A 58 -13.39 -16.00 10.75
N ALA A 59 -13.32 -16.17 12.08
CA ALA A 59 -12.68 -15.21 12.97
C ALA A 59 -11.15 -15.17 12.77
N TYR A 60 -10.54 -16.33 12.49
CA TYR A 60 -9.14 -16.38 12.07
C TYR A 60 -8.90 -15.61 10.77
N PHE A 61 -9.71 -15.87 9.73
CA PHE A 61 -9.60 -15.14 8.47
C PHE A 61 -9.93 -13.65 8.58
N TYR A 62 -10.80 -13.26 9.52
CA TYR A 62 -11.03 -11.86 9.84
C TYR A 62 -9.74 -11.18 10.33
N ASN A 63 -9.00 -11.81 11.25
CA ASN A 63 -7.72 -11.28 11.73
C ASN A 63 -6.68 -11.21 10.60
N CYS A 64 -6.62 -12.21 9.72
CA CYS A 64 -5.75 -12.19 8.54
C CYS A 64 -6.11 -11.04 7.59
N ALA A 65 -7.40 -10.84 7.29
CA ALA A 65 -7.90 -9.77 6.44
C ALA A 65 -7.62 -8.39 7.05
N GLN A 66 -7.83 -8.22 8.36
CA GLN A 66 -7.52 -6.99 9.08
C GLN A 66 -6.03 -6.67 8.97
N ARG A 67 -5.16 -7.65 9.23
CA ARG A 67 -3.72 -7.40 9.25
C ARG A 67 -3.18 -7.01 7.87
N VAL A 68 -3.61 -7.68 6.80
CA VAL A 68 -3.17 -7.32 5.44
C VAL A 68 -3.69 -5.95 5.01
N HIS A 69 -4.92 -5.61 5.39
CA HIS A 69 -5.49 -4.30 5.11
C HIS A 69 -4.70 -3.19 5.81
N GLN A 70 -4.46 -3.34 7.12
CA GLN A 70 -3.65 -2.40 7.89
C GLN A 70 -2.22 -2.27 7.34
N ASN A 71 -1.57 -3.38 6.99
CA ASN A 71 -0.23 -3.31 6.40
C ASN A 71 -0.20 -2.54 5.07
N THR A 72 -1.26 -2.66 4.29
CA THR A 72 -1.38 -1.94 3.02
C THR A 72 -1.59 -0.46 3.27
N LEU A 73 -2.42 -0.07 4.25
CA LEU A 73 -2.62 1.33 4.66
C LEU A 73 -1.34 1.96 5.22
N GLU A 74 -0.62 1.25 6.11
CA GLU A 74 0.68 1.65 6.65
C GLU A 74 1.66 1.99 5.52
N ALA A 75 1.69 1.17 4.47
CA ALA A 75 2.60 1.36 3.35
C ALA A 75 2.13 2.42 2.34
N ILE A 76 0.81 2.59 2.15
CA ILE A 76 0.26 3.68 1.30
C ILE A 76 0.67 5.04 1.85
N ALA A 77 0.72 5.20 3.18
CA ALA A 77 1.09 6.45 3.83
C ALA A 77 2.49 6.96 3.42
N THR A 78 3.45 6.06 3.18
CA THR A 78 4.79 6.45 2.67
C THR A 78 4.87 6.41 1.15
N LEU A 79 4.16 5.48 0.51
CA LEU A 79 4.19 5.29 -0.95
C LEU A 79 3.66 6.52 -1.70
N VAL A 80 2.48 7.03 -1.33
CA VAL A 80 1.79 8.10 -2.07
C VAL A 80 2.62 9.40 -2.11
N PRO A 81 3.11 9.92 -0.96
CA PRO A 81 4.00 11.09 -0.99
C PRO A 81 5.26 10.83 -1.81
N SER A 82 5.84 9.63 -1.70
CA SER A 82 7.08 9.30 -2.39
C SER A 82 6.93 9.29 -3.91
N VAL A 83 5.84 8.70 -4.41
CA VAL A 83 5.49 8.69 -5.83
C VAL A 83 5.19 10.10 -6.34
N ALA A 84 4.44 10.89 -5.56
CA ALA A 84 4.10 12.27 -5.94
C ALA A 84 5.35 13.16 -6.06
N ILE A 85 6.27 13.09 -5.09
CA ILE A 85 7.50 13.88 -5.06
C ILE A 85 8.49 13.39 -6.12
N THR A 86 8.80 12.09 -6.13
CA THR A 86 9.74 11.51 -7.11
C THR A 86 9.24 11.72 -8.54
N GLY A 87 7.92 11.67 -8.75
CA GLY A 87 7.30 11.89 -10.05
C GLY A 87 7.48 13.29 -10.63
N LEU A 88 7.81 14.30 -9.80
CA LEU A 88 8.11 15.66 -10.29
C LEU A 88 9.42 15.74 -11.09
N GLU A 89 10.31 14.76 -10.93
CA GLU A 89 11.57 14.67 -11.66
C GLU A 89 11.63 13.42 -12.54
N TYR A 90 11.07 12.30 -12.07
CA TYR A 90 11.09 11.01 -12.75
C TYR A 90 9.68 10.40 -12.89
N PRO A 91 8.75 11.04 -13.64
CA PRO A 91 7.33 10.68 -13.66
C PRO A 91 7.07 9.22 -14.08
N ARG A 92 7.70 8.76 -15.16
CA ARG A 92 7.51 7.38 -15.67
C ARG A 92 8.04 6.32 -14.71
N ILE A 93 9.20 6.57 -14.09
CA ILE A 93 9.83 5.63 -13.16
C ILE A 93 9.01 5.54 -11.87
N ALA A 94 8.61 6.68 -11.30
CA ALA A 94 7.78 6.73 -10.11
C ALA A 94 6.45 6.00 -10.33
N ALA A 95 5.78 6.25 -11.46
CA ALA A 95 4.54 5.58 -11.83
C ALA A 95 4.73 4.06 -12.01
N GLY A 96 5.80 3.64 -12.70
CA GLY A 96 6.12 2.23 -12.90
C GLY A 96 6.35 1.48 -11.60
N ILE A 97 7.12 2.06 -10.66
CA ILE A 97 7.36 1.44 -9.35
C ILE A 97 6.06 1.38 -8.53
N CYS A 98 5.18 2.40 -8.61
CA CYS A 98 3.88 2.38 -7.96
C CYS A 98 2.99 1.23 -8.47
N VAL A 99 2.97 1.00 -9.79
CA VAL A 99 2.26 -0.14 -10.40
C VAL A 99 2.84 -1.47 -9.92
N VAL A 100 4.17 -1.63 -9.93
CA VAL A 100 4.85 -2.84 -9.44
C VAL A 100 4.51 -3.11 -7.98
N TRP A 101 4.57 -2.07 -7.14
CA TRP A 101 4.17 -2.17 -5.74
C TRP A 101 2.71 -2.62 -5.62
N THR A 102 1.79 -2.05 -6.39
CA THR A 102 0.37 -2.41 -6.36
C THR A 102 0.16 -3.87 -6.75
N LEU A 103 0.78 -4.31 -7.84
CA LEU A 103 0.68 -5.69 -8.31
C LEU A 103 1.25 -6.68 -7.28
N SER A 104 2.31 -6.30 -6.54
CA SER A 104 2.87 -7.14 -5.48
C SER A 104 1.87 -7.39 -4.33
N ARG A 105 0.89 -6.50 -4.13
CA ARG A 105 -0.12 -6.63 -3.07
C ARG A 105 -1.16 -7.71 -3.34
N ILE A 106 -1.37 -8.11 -4.59
CA ILE A 106 -2.31 -9.17 -4.95
C ILE A 106 -1.87 -10.52 -4.36
N PRO A 107 -0.69 -11.07 -4.72
CA PRO A 107 -0.20 -12.33 -4.14
C PRO A 107 0.05 -12.22 -2.63
N TYR A 108 0.43 -11.04 -2.13
CA TYR A 108 0.60 -10.80 -0.70
C TYR A 108 -0.73 -10.94 0.06
N THR A 109 -1.80 -10.40 -0.49
CA THR A 109 -3.16 -10.55 0.07
C THR A 109 -3.60 -12.00 0.02
N ILE A 110 -3.39 -12.69 -1.10
CA ILE A 110 -3.69 -14.13 -1.21
C ILE A 110 -2.89 -14.94 -0.19
N GLY A 111 -1.62 -14.60 0.06
CA GLY A 111 -0.80 -15.23 1.08
C GLY A 111 -1.31 -15.01 2.50
N TYR A 112 -1.79 -13.81 2.81
CA TYR A 112 -2.47 -13.55 4.10
C TYR A 112 -3.76 -14.35 4.23
N MET A 113 -4.55 -14.41 3.16
CA MET A 113 -5.84 -15.11 3.15
C MET A 113 -5.71 -16.63 3.07
N SER A 114 -4.51 -17.20 2.91
CA SER A 114 -4.31 -18.65 3.01
C SER A 114 -4.25 -19.16 4.45
N GLY A 115 -4.06 -18.27 5.43
CA GLY A 115 -3.94 -18.66 6.83
C GLY A 115 -2.60 -19.30 7.21
N ASP A 116 -1.60 -19.22 6.32
CA ASP A 116 -0.24 -19.68 6.60
C ASP A 116 0.65 -18.43 6.82
N PRO A 117 1.18 -18.20 8.03
CA PRO A 117 2.07 -17.08 8.32
C PRO A 117 3.33 -17.03 7.45
N GLN A 118 3.79 -18.14 6.87
CA GLN A 118 4.95 -18.18 5.99
C GLN A 118 4.60 -17.83 4.54
N ALA A 119 3.36 -18.08 4.10
CA ALA A 119 2.92 -17.84 2.73
C ALA A 119 2.98 -16.35 2.34
N ARG A 120 2.84 -15.42 3.30
CA ARG A 120 2.92 -13.96 3.06
C ARG A 120 4.28 -13.49 2.55
N GLY A 121 5.37 -14.07 3.07
CA GLY A 121 6.74 -13.71 2.69
C GLY A 121 7.10 -14.29 1.33
N ARG A 122 6.67 -15.54 1.08
CA ARG A 122 6.90 -16.26 -0.18
C ARG A 122 6.11 -15.68 -1.36
N LYS A 123 4.95 -15.05 -1.10
CA LYS A 123 4.04 -14.53 -2.14
C LYS A 123 4.07 -13.00 -2.22
N GLY A 124 5.13 -12.44 -2.80
CA GLY A 124 5.17 -11.02 -3.22
C GLY A 124 5.47 -9.98 -2.13
N GLY A 125 5.55 -10.36 -0.85
CA GLY A 125 5.86 -9.43 0.25
C GLY A 125 7.21 -8.72 0.09
N GLY A 126 8.25 -9.43 -0.38
CA GLY A 126 9.57 -8.84 -0.60
C GLY A 126 9.58 -7.76 -1.69
N VAL A 127 8.82 -7.96 -2.77
CA VAL A 127 8.74 -6.99 -3.88
C VAL A 127 8.08 -5.69 -3.40
N GLY A 128 6.97 -5.78 -2.68
CA GLY A 128 6.28 -4.60 -2.15
C GLY A 128 7.14 -3.80 -1.16
N ILE A 129 7.90 -4.48 -0.30
CA ILE A 129 8.83 -3.84 0.62
C ILE A 129 9.94 -3.12 -0.15
N LEU A 130 10.58 -3.80 -1.11
CA LEU A 130 11.65 -3.23 -1.92
C LEU A 130 11.19 -2.01 -2.71
N SER A 131 10.02 -2.08 -3.37
CA SER A 131 9.46 -0.95 -4.11
C SER A 131 9.22 0.27 -3.22
N ASN A 132 8.74 0.08 -2.00
CA ASN A 132 8.49 1.19 -1.07
C ASN A 132 9.81 1.81 -0.58
N PHE A 133 10.83 1.00 -0.29
CA PHE A 133 12.16 1.51 0.06
C PHE A 133 12.80 2.29 -1.09
N VAL A 134 12.78 1.74 -2.31
CA VAL A 134 13.34 2.42 -3.50
C VAL A 134 12.69 3.79 -3.68
N LEU A 135 11.35 3.89 -3.58
CA LEU A 135 10.66 5.17 -3.70
C LEU A 135 10.96 6.13 -2.55
N SER A 136 11.07 5.63 -1.32
CA SER A 136 11.40 6.46 -0.16
C SER A 136 12.81 7.06 -0.29
N PHE A 137 13.80 6.25 -0.70
CA PHE A 137 15.16 6.74 -0.95
C PHE A 137 15.23 7.69 -2.15
N ALA A 138 14.51 7.38 -3.25
CA ALA A 138 14.43 8.27 -4.40
C ALA A 138 13.83 9.63 -4.04
N THR A 139 12.84 9.65 -3.15
CA THR A 139 12.22 10.88 -2.65
C THR A 139 13.20 11.74 -1.87
N VAL A 140 13.97 11.13 -0.95
CA VAL A 140 15.02 11.84 -0.20
C VAL A 140 16.09 12.37 -1.15
N PHE A 141 16.51 11.58 -2.15
CA PHE A 141 17.48 11.99 -3.15
C PHE A 141 17.00 13.18 -3.97
N VAL A 142 15.77 13.13 -4.50
CA VAL A 142 15.15 14.23 -5.26
C VAL A 142 15.05 15.49 -4.40
N ALA A 143 14.59 15.38 -3.15
CA ALA A 143 14.51 16.51 -2.23
C ALA A 143 15.89 17.14 -1.98
N ALA A 144 16.91 16.34 -1.67
CA ALA A 144 18.27 16.81 -1.44
C ALA A 144 18.86 17.48 -2.68
N ARG A 145 18.68 16.88 -3.86
CA ARG A 145 19.16 17.44 -5.14
C ARG A 145 18.49 18.78 -5.45
N ARG A 146 17.19 18.91 -5.22
CA ARG A 146 16.45 20.15 -5.40
C ARG A 146 16.98 21.25 -4.49
N LEU A 147 17.20 20.95 -3.21
CA LEU A 147 17.80 21.89 -2.26
C LEU A 147 19.22 22.30 -2.65
N TYR A 148 20.04 21.35 -3.10
CA TYR A 148 21.41 21.64 -3.55
C TYR A 148 21.45 22.54 -4.81
N ASN A 149 20.50 22.38 -5.73
CA ASN A 149 20.43 23.17 -6.95
C ASN A 149 19.75 24.54 -6.74
N ALA A 150 18.95 24.69 -5.69
CA ALA A 150 18.27 25.93 -5.33
C ALA A 150 19.19 26.94 -4.60
N LYS A 151 20.53 26.78 -4.70
CA LYS A 151 21.49 27.74 -4.14
C LYS A 151 21.05 29.17 -4.50
N PHE A 152 20.78 29.94 -3.45
CA PHE A 152 20.36 31.35 -3.46
C PHE A 152 21.31 32.21 -4.28
#